data_AF-A0A970ZYC7-F1
#
_entry.id   AF-A0A970ZYC7-F1
#
_cell.length_a   1.000
_cell.length_b   1.000
_cell.length_c   1.000
_cell.angle_alpha   90.00
_cell.angle_beta   90.00
_cell.angle_gamma   90.00
#
_symmetry.space_group_name_H-M   'P 1'
#
loop_
_entity.id
_entity.type
_entity.pdbx_description
1 polymer ?
#
loop_
_entity_poly.entity_id
_entity_poly.type
_entity_poly.pdbx_seq_one_letter_code
_entity_poly.pdbx_strand_id
1 'polypeptide(L)'
;IRFRFAAKGDRPALDLFWHDGGMKPPTPPEAEEDNRELSAEGMMFVGDKGKILAGFLCENPQIIPERKARAFEAARDTAASDARRRDRRARTAAWIEAFRTGKPSYGDFLLAGPISEAFNLGAISLRLGGRRLVWDAASMKVTNVPEANKYLDRECRKGWELT
;
A
#
# COMPACT_ATOMS: atom_id res chain seq x y z
N ILE A 1 -7.19 7.06 -7.35
CA ILE A 1 -6.37 8.04 -6.59
C ILE A 1 -4.89 7.77 -6.87
N ARG A 2 -4.04 8.80 -7.00
CA ARG A 2 -2.58 8.65 -7.07
C ARG A 2 -1.95 9.29 -5.85
N PHE A 3 -1.17 8.52 -5.10
CA PHE A 3 -0.32 9.01 -4.01
C PHE A 3 1.12 9.07 -4.49
N ARG A 4 1.80 10.18 -4.19
CA ARG A 4 3.22 10.35 -4.49
C ARG A 4 3.98 10.42 -3.17
N PHE A 5 4.76 9.40 -2.87
CA PHE A 5 5.59 9.36 -1.68
C PHE A 5 7.01 9.78 -2.05
N ALA A 6 7.58 10.70 -1.27
CA ALA A 6 8.98 11.06 -1.40
C ALA A 6 9.90 9.85 -1.11
N ALA A 7 11.14 9.94 -1.59
CA ALA A 7 12.20 9.03 -1.19
C ALA A 7 12.41 9.09 0.33
N LYS A 8 12.78 7.96 0.94
CA LYS A 8 13.02 7.86 2.39
C LYS A 8 14.13 6.84 2.66
N GLY A 9 15.27 7.31 3.16
CA GLY A 9 16.46 6.47 3.31
C GLY A 9 16.85 5.87 1.96
N ASP A 10 17.05 4.56 1.92
CA ASP A 10 17.40 3.82 0.70
C ASP A 10 16.19 3.54 -0.21
N ARG A 11 14.96 3.85 0.24
CA ARG A 11 13.75 3.67 -0.58
C ARG A 11 13.60 4.86 -1.54
N PRO A 12 13.57 4.66 -2.86
CA PRO A 12 13.30 5.73 -3.82
C PRO A 12 11.87 6.28 -3.68
N ALA A 13 11.60 7.40 -4.36
CA ALA A 13 10.24 7.91 -4.47
C ALA A 13 9.33 6.85 -5.10
N LEU A 14 8.08 6.79 -4.63
CA LEU A 14 7.12 5.77 -5.02
C LEU A 14 5.79 6.44 -5.39
N ASP A 15 5.24 6.04 -6.51
CA ASP A 15 3.85 6.33 -6.84
C ASP A 15 2.98 5.12 -6.53
N LEU A 16 1.89 5.34 -5.78
CA LEU A 16 0.85 4.35 -5.55
C LEU A 16 -0.41 4.79 -6.28
N PHE A 17 -0.94 3.92 -7.13
CA PHE A 17 -2.20 4.12 -7.83
C PHE A 17 -3.26 3.21 -7.21
N TRP A 18 -4.32 3.81 -6.71
CA TRP A 18 -5.48 3.12 -6.14
C TRP A 18 -6.67 3.26 -7.09
N HIS A 19 -7.19 2.14 -7.57
CA HIS A 19 -8.40 2.06 -8.37
C HIS A 19 -9.49 1.37 -7.54
N ASP A 20 -10.70 1.92 -7.54
CA ASP A 20 -11.82 1.46 -6.72
C ASP A 20 -13.13 1.57 -7.53
N GLY A 21 -14.23 1.00 -7.03
CA GLY A 21 -15.54 1.09 -7.66
C GLY A 21 -15.62 0.38 -9.01
N GLY A 22 -14.88 -0.72 -9.19
CA GLY A 22 -14.83 -1.49 -10.43
C GLY A 22 -13.88 -0.92 -11.49
N MET A 23 -13.24 0.22 -11.24
CA MET A 23 -12.17 0.72 -12.11
C MET A 23 -10.94 -0.19 -12.04
N LYS A 24 -10.29 -0.41 -13.18
CA LYS A 24 -9.01 -1.12 -13.29
C LYS A 24 -8.00 -0.24 -14.02
N PRO A 25 -6.69 -0.39 -13.76
CA PRO A 25 -5.69 0.16 -14.67
C PRO A 25 -5.82 -0.52 -16.04
N PRO A 26 -5.23 0.06 -17.10
CA PRO A 26 -5.08 -0.65 -18.37
C PRO A 26 -4.41 -2.00 -18.16
N THR A 27 -4.86 -3.01 -18.91
CA THR A 27 -4.19 -4.32 -18.93
C THR A 27 -2.73 -4.11 -19.37
N PRO A 28 -1.74 -4.56 -18.58
CA PRO A 28 -0.35 -4.40 -18.96
C PRO A 28 -0.03 -5.29 -20.17
N PRO A 29 0.84 -4.85 -21.10
CA PRO A 29 1.22 -5.65 -22.28
C PRO A 29 1.75 -7.06 -21.92
N GLU A 30 2.42 -7.19 -20.78
CA GLU A 30 2.90 -8.48 -20.27
C GLU A 30 1.77 -9.46 -19.90
N ALA A 31 0.59 -8.97 -19.53
CA ALA A 31 -0.58 -9.82 -19.31
C ALA A 31 -1.27 -10.15 -20.64
N GLU A 32 -1.30 -9.22 -21.59
CA GLU A 32 -1.83 -9.44 -22.94
C GLU A 32 -1.04 -10.52 -23.69
N GLU A 33 0.29 -10.56 -23.53
CA GLU A 33 1.17 -11.59 -24.12
C GLU A 33 0.71 -13.02 -23.77
N ASP A 34 0.20 -13.20 -22.56
CA ASP A 34 -0.29 -14.48 -22.03
C ASP A 34 -1.82 -14.66 -22.19
N ASN A 35 -2.51 -13.75 -22.89
CA ASN A 35 -3.98 -13.66 -22.95
C ASN A 35 -4.66 -13.64 -21.57
N ARG A 36 -4.07 -12.91 -20.62
CA ARG A 36 -4.55 -12.81 -19.24
C ARG A 36 -5.29 -11.50 -18.98
N GLU A 37 -6.45 -11.63 -18.35
CA GLU A 37 -7.19 -10.48 -17.82
C GLU A 37 -6.78 -10.15 -16.38
N LEU A 38 -6.96 -8.88 -15.99
CA LEU A 38 -6.83 -8.47 -14.59
C LEU A 38 -8.04 -8.93 -13.78
N SER A 39 -7.78 -9.57 -12.63
CA SER A 39 -8.80 -9.95 -11.65
C SER A 39 -9.63 -8.74 -11.17
N ALA A 40 -10.77 -9.01 -10.51
CA ALA A 40 -11.65 -7.96 -9.98
C ALA A 40 -10.94 -7.05 -8.96
N GLU A 41 -10.05 -7.62 -8.16
CA GLU A 41 -9.18 -6.93 -7.20
C GLU A 41 -7.78 -7.54 -7.21
N GLY A 42 -6.80 -6.79 -6.73
CA GLY A 42 -5.42 -7.26 -6.63
C GLY A 42 -4.41 -6.14 -6.47
N MET A 43 -3.14 -6.50 -6.48
CA MET A 43 -2.02 -5.58 -6.51
C MET A 43 -1.13 -5.85 -7.72
N MET A 44 -0.64 -4.76 -8.31
CA MET A 44 0.36 -4.81 -9.36
C MET A 44 1.59 -4.02 -8.92
N PHE A 45 2.74 -4.70 -8.88
CA PHE A 45 4.03 -4.05 -8.70
C PHE A 45 4.64 -3.80 -10.07
N VAL A 46 5.03 -2.56 -10.33
CA VAL A 46 5.66 -2.14 -11.58
C VAL A 46 7.13 -1.88 -11.31
N GLY A 47 8.01 -2.62 -12.00
CA GLY A 47 9.45 -2.43 -11.92
C GLY A 47 10.09 -2.38 -13.30
N ASP A 48 11.38 -2.06 -13.33
CA ASP A 48 12.12 -1.80 -14.57
C ASP A 48 12.27 -3.05 -15.45
N LYS A 49 12.24 -4.24 -14.83
CA LYS A 49 12.43 -5.53 -15.52
C LYS A 49 11.12 -6.28 -15.79
N GLY A 50 9.99 -5.77 -15.32
CA GLY A 50 8.70 -6.40 -15.49
C GLY A 50 7.73 -6.07 -14.35
N LYS A 51 6.61 -6.77 -14.35
CA LYS A 51 5.53 -6.54 -13.40
C LYS A 51 5.22 -7.82 -12.62
N ILE A 52 4.72 -7.64 -11.41
CA ILE A 52 4.22 -8.73 -10.57
C ILE A 52 2.74 -8.46 -10.31
N LEU A 53 1.90 -9.44 -10.60
CA LEU A 53 0.49 -9.45 -10.19
C LEU A 53 0.33 -10.31 -8.94
N ALA A 54 -0.48 -9.85 -7.99
CA ALA A 54 -0.79 -10.58 -6.77
C ALA A 54 -2.25 -10.33 -6.36
N GLY A 55 -2.78 -11.18 -5.47
CA GLY A 55 -4.07 -10.97 -4.82
C GLY A 55 -4.09 -9.70 -3.96
N PHE A 56 -5.28 -9.32 -3.46
CA PHE A 56 -5.48 -8.09 -2.70
C PHE A 56 -4.68 -8.03 -1.38
N LEU A 57 -4.26 -9.18 -0.83
CA LEU A 57 -3.35 -9.19 0.32
C LEU A 57 -1.93 -9.57 -0.08
N CYS A 58 -1.52 -9.35 -1.34
CA CYS A 58 -0.26 -9.84 -1.91
C CYS A 58 -0.17 -11.37 -1.86
N GLU A 59 -1.28 -12.09 -2.01
CA GLU A 59 -1.25 -13.54 -2.14
C GLU A 59 -0.81 -13.96 -3.54
N ASN A 60 -0.19 -15.14 -3.63
CA ASN A 60 0.20 -15.77 -4.88
C ASN A 60 0.86 -14.80 -5.91
N PRO A 61 1.96 -14.11 -5.54
CA PRO A 61 2.61 -13.18 -6.46
C PRO A 61 3.15 -13.91 -7.70
N GLN A 62 2.83 -13.40 -8.89
CA GLN A 62 3.21 -13.96 -10.19
C GLN A 62 3.94 -12.90 -11.02
N ILE A 63 5.17 -13.22 -11.46
CA ILE A 63 5.88 -12.42 -12.46
C ILE A 63 5.15 -12.57 -13.80
N ILE A 64 4.96 -11.47 -14.53
CA ILE A 64 4.39 -11.47 -15.88
C ILE A 64 5.39 -10.89 -16.90
N PRO A 65 5.42 -11.41 -18.15
CA PRO A 65 4.69 -12.60 -18.64
C PRO A 65 5.28 -13.90 -18.08
N GLU A 66 4.58 -15.03 -18.27
CA GLU A 66 4.94 -16.33 -17.72
C GLU A 66 6.36 -16.78 -18.12
N ARG A 67 6.82 -16.43 -19.33
CA ARG A 67 8.21 -16.72 -19.76
C ARG A 67 9.25 -16.07 -18.85
N LYS A 68 9.00 -14.88 -18.29
CA LYS A 68 9.91 -14.22 -17.34
C LYS A 68 9.85 -14.89 -15.98
N ALA A 69 8.69 -15.39 -15.56
CA ALA A 69 8.58 -16.20 -14.36
C ALA A 69 9.42 -17.48 -14.49
N ARG A 70 9.31 -18.20 -15.63
CA ARG A 70 10.14 -19.40 -15.91
C ARG A 70 11.64 -19.09 -15.91
N ALA A 71 12.05 -18.01 -16.56
CA ALA A 71 13.45 -17.59 -16.58
C ALA A 71 13.98 -17.23 -15.18
N PHE A 72 13.17 -16.54 -14.37
CA PHE A 72 13.52 -16.22 -12.99
C PHE A 72 13.65 -17.49 -12.13
N GLU A 73 12.70 -18.40 -12.22
CA GLU A 73 12.73 -19.68 -11.48
C GLU A 73 13.93 -20.54 -11.88
N ALA A 74 14.26 -20.61 -13.18
CA ALA A 74 15.43 -21.34 -13.67
C ALA A 74 16.76 -20.75 -13.18
N ALA A 75 16.81 -19.44 -12.95
CA ALA A 75 17.98 -18.73 -12.43
C ALA A 75 18.00 -18.65 -10.89
N ARG A 76 16.91 -19.01 -10.21
CA ARG A 76 16.80 -18.88 -8.76
C ARG A 76 17.54 -20.03 -8.08
N ASP A 77 18.57 -19.68 -7.32
CA ASP A 77 19.26 -20.61 -6.44
C ASP A 77 18.30 -21.06 -5.32
N THR A 78 17.96 -22.35 -5.29
CA THR A 78 16.87 -22.90 -4.45
C THR A 78 17.21 -22.96 -2.96
N ALA A 79 18.45 -22.64 -2.57
CA ALA A 79 18.92 -22.68 -1.19
C ALA A 79 18.32 -21.60 -0.27
N ALA A 80 17.66 -20.56 -0.82
CA ALA A 80 17.21 -19.39 -0.04
C ALA A 80 15.68 -19.24 0.08
N SER A 81 14.90 -20.33 -0.02
CA SER A 81 13.44 -20.27 0.14
C SER A 81 13.02 -20.54 1.58
N ASP A 82 13.30 -19.61 2.49
CA ASP A 82 12.53 -19.47 3.73
C ASP A 82 11.18 -18.85 3.37
N ALA A 83 10.31 -19.64 2.73
CA ALA A 83 8.92 -19.26 2.53
C ALA A 83 8.26 -19.19 3.91
N ARG A 84 8.33 -18.01 4.55
CA ARG A 84 7.50 -17.65 5.70
C ARG A 84 6.05 -17.72 5.25
N ARG A 85 5.47 -18.91 5.32
CA ARG A 85 4.04 -19.12 5.13
C ARG A 85 3.34 -18.16 6.09
N ARG A 86 2.44 -17.33 5.55
CA ARG A 86 1.52 -16.54 6.37
C ARG A 86 0.48 -17.47 6.97
N ASP A 87 0.92 -18.36 7.86
CA ASP A 87 0.04 -19.20 8.66
C ASP A 87 -0.66 -18.29 9.67
N ARG A 88 -1.98 -18.45 9.82
CA ARG A 88 -2.77 -17.79 10.86
C ARG A 88 -2.14 -18.02 12.25
N ARG A 89 -1.56 -19.20 12.49
CA ARG A 89 -0.84 -19.52 13.74
C ARG A 89 0.38 -18.62 13.96
N ALA A 90 1.10 -18.26 12.89
CA ALA A 90 2.26 -17.38 12.98
C ALA A 90 1.87 -15.95 13.40
N ARG A 91 0.69 -15.46 13.00
CA ARG A 91 0.20 -14.14 13.45
C ARG A 91 -0.16 -14.14 14.94
N THR A 92 -0.86 -15.17 15.42
CA THR A 92 -1.20 -15.29 16.85
C THR A 92 0.07 -15.43 17.70
N ALA A 93 1.06 -16.18 17.22
CA ALA A 93 2.35 -16.31 17.89
C ALA A 93 3.07 -14.95 18.04
N ALA A 94 3.09 -14.13 16.98
CA ALA A 94 3.72 -12.79 17.02
C ALA A 94 3.07 -11.87 18.07
N TRP A 95 1.74 -11.96 18.26
CA TRP A 95 1.03 -11.19 19.27
C TRP A 95 1.35 -11.67 20.70
N ILE A 96 1.42 -12.99 20.91
CA ILE A 96 1.84 -13.58 22.19
C ILE A 96 3.28 -13.19 22.54
N GLU A 97 4.19 -13.24 21.57
CA GLU A 97 5.59 -12.83 21.75
C GLU A 97 5.69 -11.35 22.15
N ALA A 98 4.90 -10.48 21.50
CA ALA A 98 4.88 -9.07 21.82
C ALA A 98 4.49 -8.82 23.29
N PHE A 99 3.47 -9.50 23.81
CA PHE A 99 3.12 -9.39 25.24
C PHE A 99 4.18 -9.96 26.17
N ARG A 100 4.82 -11.07 25.79
CA ARG A 100 5.83 -11.72 26.65
C ARG A 100 7.12 -10.93 26.74
N THR A 101 7.50 -10.22 25.68
CA THR A 101 8.81 -9.59 25.56
C THR A 101 8.76 -8.06 25.59
N GLY A 102 7.58 -7.47 25.41
CA GLY A 102 7.41 -6.04 25.20
C GLY A 102 7.89 -5.54 23.84
N LYS A 103 8.38 -6.41 22.95
CA LYS A 103 8.80 -6.02 21.59
C LYS A 103 7.57 -5.75 20.72
N PRO A 104 7.47 -4.60 20.05
CA PRO A 104 6.34 -4.31 19.17
C PRO A 104 6.22 -5.32 18.03
N SER A 105 4.98 -5.71 17.72
CA SER A 105 4.68 -6.50 16.52
C SER A 105 4.46 -5.60 15.29
N TYR A 106 4.33 -6.19 14.10
CA TYR A 106 3.93 -5.46 12.90
C TYR A 106 2.55 -4.77 12.99
N GLY A 107 1.74 -5.12 14.00
CA GLY A 107 0.44 -4.50 14.27
C GLY A 107 0.48 -3.27 15.18
N ASP A 108 1.65 -2.63 15.35
CA ASP A 108 1.78 -1.41 16.15
C ASP A 108 0.96 -0.23 15.56
N PHE A 109 0.23 0.48 16.42
CA PHE A 109 -0.52 1.68 16.03
C PHE A 109 0.37 2.78 15.43
N LEU A 110 1.63 2.87 15.85
CA LEU A 110 2.61 3.80 15.29
C LEU A 110 2.93 3.50 13.82
N LEU A 111 2.74 2.26 13.37
CA LEU A 111 2.83 1.87 11.96
C LEU A 111 1.52 2.12 11.21
N ALA A 112 0.38 2.04 11.89
CA ALA A 112 -0.94 2.27 11.31
C ALA A 112 -1.23 3.76 11.04
N GLY A 113 -0.74 4.66 11.89
CA GLY A 113 -1.01 6.10 11.79
C GLY A 113 -0.73 6.70 10.40
N PRO A 114 0.49 6.57 9.85
CA PRO A 114 0.82 7.09 8.52
C PRO A 114 0.01 6.45 7.38
N ILE A 115 -0.44 5.20 7.54
CA ILE A 115 -1.31 4.53 6.57
C ILE A 115 -2.68 5.19 6.57
N SER A 116 -3.29 5.36 7.76
CA SER A 116 -4.58 6.03 7.92
C SER A 116 -4.52 7.48 7.43
N GLU A 117 -3.44 8.19 7.73
CA GLU A 117 -3.19 9.55 7.25
C GLU A 117 -3.24 9.63 5.71
N ALA A 118 -2.49 8.76 5.02
CA ALA A 118 -2.46 8.75 3.55
C ALA A 118 -3.85 8.55 2.93
N PHE A 119 -4.62 7.57 3.41
CA PHE A 119 -5.96 7.31 2.88
C PHE A 119 -6.95 8.44 3.19
N ASN A 120 -6.87 9.05 4.37
CA ASN A 120 -7.70 10.20 4.72
C ASN A 120 -7.39 11.42 3.84
N LEU A 121 -6.12 11.68 3.53
CA LEU A 121 -5.75 12.73 2.57
C LEU A 121 -6.31 12.44 1.16
N GLY A 122 -6.33 11.17 0.75
CA GLY A 122 -6.99 10.72 -0.47
C GLY A 122 -8.49 11.04 -0.47
N ALA A 123 -9.17 10.77 0.64
CA ALA A 123 -10.60 11.08 0.80
C ALA A 123 -10.87 12.60 0.77
N ILE A 124 -10.03 13.42 1.41
CA ILE A 124 -10.14 14.89 1.35
C ILE A 124 -9.94 15.37 -0.09
N SER A 125 -8.94 14.84 -0.81
CA SER A 125 -8.72 15.16 -2.22
C SER A 125 -9.96 14.86 -3.07
N LEU A 126 -10.56 13.68 -2.92
CA LEU A 126 -11.79 13.30 -3.62
C LEU A 126 -12.97 14.22 -3.26
N ARG A 127 -13.14 14.54 -1.97
CA ARG A 127 -14.20 15.45 -1.50
C ARG A 127 -14.10 16.85 -2.11
N LEU A 128 -12.89 17.29 -2.43
CA LEU A 128 -12.59 18.56 -3.09
C LEU A 128 -12.56 18.44 -4.62
N GLY A 129 -13.15 17.40 -5.21
CA GLY A 129 -13.21 17.23 -6.67
C GLY A 129 -11.91 16.72 -7.28
N GLY A 130 -11.10 15.98 -6.53
CA GLY A 130 -9.83 15.41 -7.00
C GLY A 130 -8.66 16.40 -7.02
N ARG A 131 -8.75 17.51 -6.26
CA ARG A 131 -7.66 18.49 -6.14
C ARG A 131 -6.41 17.82 -5.60
N ARG A 132 -5.25 18.07 -6.24
CA ARG A 132 -3.95 17.63 -5.73
C ARG A 132 -3.67 18.34 -4.41
N LEU A 133 -3.39 17.56 -3.36
CA LEU A 133 -2.95 18.08 -2.07
C LEU A 133 -1.43 17.89 -1.94
N VAL A 134 -0.74 18.92 -1.45
CA VAL A 134 0.67 18.88 -1.04
C VAL A 134 0.66 18.85 0.48
N TRP A 135 1.05 17.72 1.04
CA TRP A 135 1.03 17.44 2.46
C TRP A 135 2.40 17.69 3.09
N ASP A 136 2.44 18.52 4.12
CA ASP A 136 3.58 18.65 5.03
C ASP A 136 3.30 17.84 6.30
N ALA A 137 3.87 16.63 6.35
CA ALA A 137 3.69 15.71 7.47
C ALA A 137 4.35 16.19 8.77
N ALA A 138 5.34 17.10 8.71
CA ALA A 138 5.98 17.61 9.91
C ALA A 138 5.09 18.63 10.63
N SER A 139 4.42 19.51 9.87
CA SER A 139 3.48 20.49 10.42
C SER A 139 2.02 20.03 10.43
N MET A 140 1.73 18.84 9.89
CA MET A 140 0.40 18.27 9.73
C MET A 140 -0.55 19.20 8.95
N LYS A 141 -0.09 19.73 7.80
CA LYS A 141 -0.88 20.70 7.02
C LYS A 141 -0.84 20.45 5.51
N VAL A 142 -1.95 20.78 4.86
CA VAL A 142 -2.01 20.93 3.40
C VAL A 142 -1.56 22.35 3.04
N THR A 143 -0.49 22.46 2.24
CA THR A 143 0.17 23.75 1.98
C THR A 143 -0.32 24.47 0.74
N ASN A 144 -0.92 23.75 -0.21
CA ASN A 144 -1.33 24.30 -1.52
C ASN A 144 -2.84 24.51 -1.69
N VAL A 145 -3.66 24.00 -0.74
CA VAL A 145 -5.12 24.10 -0.75
C VAL A 145 -5.58 24.45 0.67
N PRO A 146 -5.57 25.73 1.09
CA PRO A 146 -5.83 26.13 2.47
C PRO A 146 -7.17 25.61 3.01
N GLU A 147 -8.22 25.61 2.18
CA GLU A 147 -9.55 25.13 2.56
C GLU A 147 -9.62 23.61 2.82
N ALA A 148 -8.61 22.83 2.43
CA ALA A 148 -8.54 21.40 2.75
C ALA A 148 -8.25 21.18 4.24
N ASN A 149 -7.57 22.12 4.90
CA ASN A 149 -7.17 21.98 6.30
C ASN A 149 -8.37 21.90 7.26
N LYS A 150 -9.54 22.43 6.86
CA LYS A 150 -10.79 22.31 7.65
C LYS A 150 -11.31 20.88 7.78
N TYR A 151 -10.79 19.94 6.98
CA TYR A 151 -11.16 18.53 7.02
C TYR A 151 -10.14 17.66 7.76
N LEU A 152 -9.04 18.24 8.25
CA LEU A 152 -8.03 17.52 9.02
C LEU A 152 -8.44 17.30 10.47
N ASP A 153 -9.38 18.11 10.95
CA ASP A 153 -9.91 18.03 12.30
C ASP A 153 -11.44 18.01 12.26
N ARG A 154 -12.04 17.57 13.37
CA ARG A 154 -13.47 17.54 13.58
C ARG A 154 -13.80 18.41 14.77
N GLU A 155 -14.74 19.33 14.58
CA GLU A 155 -15.39 20.00 15.71
C GLU A 155 -16.05 18.96 16.61
N CYS A 156 -15.48 18.76 17.80
CA CYS A 156 -16.05 17.85 18.78
C CYS A 156 -17.33 18.45 19.34
N ARG A 157 -18.34 17.59 19.54
CA ARG A 157 -19.59 18.01 20.18
C ARG A 157 -19.27 18.47 21.61
N LYS A 158 -19.92 19.55 22.05
CA LYS A 158 -19.78 20.07 23.42
C LYS A 158 -19.95 18.94 24.46
N GLY A 159 -18.99 18.81 25.38
CA GLY A 159 -18.91 17.75 26.40
C GLY A 159 -18.24 16.45 25.96
N TRP A 160 -17.70 16.39 24.74
CA TRP A 160 -16.92 15.27 24.18
C TRP A 160 -15.56 15.74 23.67
N GLU A 161 -15.03 16.83 24.23
CA GLU A 161 -13.71 17.35 23.91
C GLU A 161 -12.63 16.34 24.30
N LEU A 162 -11.66 16.10 23.41
CA LEU A 162 -10.50 15.28 23.74
C LEU A 162 -9.59 16.10 24.65
N THR A 163 -9.40 15.64 25.90
CA THR A 163 -8.46 16.22 26.88
C THR A 163 -7.06 15.64 26.72
#